data_AF-A0A6J5TD24-F1
#
_entry.id   AF-A0A6J5TD24-F1
#
_cell.length_a   1.000
_cell.length_b   1.000
_cell.length_c   1.000
_cell.angle_alpha   90.00
_cell.angle_beta   90.00
_cell.angle_gamma   90.00
#
_symmetry.space_group_name_H-M   'P 1'
#
loop_
_entity.id
_entity.type
_entity.pdbx_description
1 polymer ?
#
loop_
_entity_poly.entity_id
_entity_poly.type
_entity_poly.pdbx_seq_one_letter_code
_entity_poly.pdbx_strand_id
1 'polypeptide(L)'
;MDVDYGHRPQQWSRGLCNCGEDICTCCITWCFPCITFGRNAEIVDEGRNSCLSHCIVYGLLWTIHCQWIYSCTYRQRLREKFGLPEEPCGDCCVHFFCGPFALCQEHAELKSRGFDPSKGWIGPPTAAPQVPPSMTK
;
A
#
# COMPACT_ATOMS: atom_id res chain seq x y z
N MET A 1 -17.42 3.80 33.54
CA MET A 1 -17.66 2.99 32.33
C MET A 1 -16.40 3.10 31.50
N ASP A 2 -15.38 2.35 31.88
CA ASP A 2 -14.13 2.27 31.13
C ASP A 2 -14.37 1.33 29.96
N VAL A 3 -14.53 1.90 28.77
CA VAL A 3 -14.56 1.13 27.54
C VAL A 3 -13.14 0.65 27.30
N ASP A 4 -12.87 -0.59 27.68
CA ASP A 4 -11.65 -1.31 27.31
C ASP A 4 -11.63 -1.44 25.78
N TYR A 5 -10.97 -0.49 25.11
CA TYR A 5 -10.56 -0.64 23.73
C TYR A 5 -9.39 -1.62 23.70
N GLY A 6 -9.68 -2.89 23.99
CA GLY A 6 -8.76 -3.98 23.73
C GLY A 6 -8.21 -3.80 22.32
N HIS A 7 -6.89 -3.82 22.21
CA HIS A 7 -6.11 -3.60 21.00
C HIS A 7 -6.64 -4.50 19.86
N ARG A 8 -7.64 -4.00 19.11
CA ARG A 8 -8.19 -4.75 17.98
C ARG A 8 -7.06 -4.85 16.95
N PRO A 9 -6.64 -6.07 16.57
CA PRO A 9 -5.60 -6.23 15.56
C PRO A 9 -6.09 -5.54 14.28
N GLN A 10 -5.27 -4.64 13.75
CA GLN A 10 -5.57 -3.98 12.49
C GLN A 10 -5.53 -5.03 11.39
N GLN A 11 -6.41 -4.93 10.41
CA GLN A 11 -6.48 -5.86 9.29
C GLN A 11 -6.39 -5.08 7.98
N TRP A 12 -5.93 -5.76 6.94
CA TRP A 12 -5.97 -5.23 5.58
C TRP A 12 -7.41 -4.98 5.17
N SER A 13 -7.68 -3.84 4.54
CA SER A 13 -8.97 -3.50 3.95
C SER A 13 -9.40 -4.46 2.84
N ARG A 14 -8.42 -5.07 2.15
CA ARG A 14 -8.64 -6.01 1.05
C ARG A 14 -7.61 -7.14 1.07
N GLY A 15 -8.00 -8.31 0.57
CA GLY A 15 -7.05 -9.38 0.25
C GLY A 15 -6.30 -9.12 -1.06
N LEU A 16 -5.12 -9.73 -1.24
CA LEU A 16 -4.27 -9.55 -2.42
C LEU A 16 -4.98 -9.78 -3.76
N CYS A 17 -5.79 -10.83 -3.86
CA CYS A 17 -6.41 -11.22 -5.14
C CYS A 17 -7.65 -10.39 -5.50
N ASN A 18 -8.05 -9.38 -4.72
CA ASN A 18 -9.31 -8.65 -4.90
C ASN A 18 -9.17 -7.34 -5.69
N CYS A 19 -8.49 -7.38 -6.85
CA CYS A 19 -8.23 -6.20 -7.69
C CYS A 19 -9.50 -5.64 -8.40
N GLY A 20 -10.63 -6.36 -8.37
CA GLY A 20 -11.78 -6.09 -9.26
C GLY A 20 -12.57 -4.80 -9.00
N GLU A 21 -12.42 -4.15 -7.85
CA GLU A 21 -13.23 -2.95 -7.52
C GLU A 21 -12.63 -1.63 -8.02
N ASP A 22 -11.34 -1.58 -8.32
CA ASP A 22 -10.66 -0.38 -8.84
C ASP A 22 -9.87 -0.75 -10.11
N ILE A 23 -10.65 -1.07 -11.16
CA ILE A 23 -10.15 -1.49 -12.48
C ILE A 23 -9.12 -0.50 -13.01
N CYS A 24 -9.35 0.80 -12.86
CA CYS A 24 -8.42 1.83 -13.30
C CYS A 24 -7.06 1.71 -12.59
N THR A 25 -7.05 1.55 -11.27
CA THR A 25 -5.81 1.33 -10.51
C THR A 25 -5.13 0.05 -10.93
N CYS A 26 -5.86 -1.05 -11.09
CA CYS A 26 -5.27 -2.32 -11.52
C CYS A 26 -4.70 -2.27 -12.94
N CYS A 27 -5.37 -1.58 -13.89
CA CYS A 27 -4.85 -1.34 -15.23
C CYS A 27 -3.57 -0.49 -15.20
N ILE A 28 -3.54 0.60 -14.43
CA ILE A 28 -2.34 1.43 -14.28
C ILE A 28 -1.20 0.61 -13.66
N THR A 29 -1.46 -0.18 -12.62
CA THR A 29 -0.42 -1.00 -11.99
C THR A 29 0.13 -2.05 -12.94
N TRP A 30 -0.70 -2.61 -13.82
CA TRP A 30 -0.25 -3.62 -14.78
C TRP A 30 0.57 -3.03 -15.93
N CYS A 31 0.16 -1.86 -16.44
CA CYS A 31 0.86 -1.19 -17.53
C CYS A 31 2.08 -0.38 -17.05
N PHE A 32 1.98 0.21 -15.85
CA PHE A 32 2.92 1.17 -15.28
C PHE A 32 3.03 1.00 -13.75
N PRO A 33 3.59 -0.13 -13.26
CA PRO A 33 3.69 -0.42 -11.83
C PRO A 33 4.48 0.63 -11.04
N CYS A 34 5.43 1.30 -11.69
CA CYS A 34 6.21 2.38 -11.10
C CYS A 34 5.34 3.55 -10.62
N ILE A 35 4.25 3.88 -11.33
CA ILE A 35 3.34 4.97 -10.99
C ILE A 35 2.55 4.62 -9.73
N THR A 36 1.95 3.42 -9.70
CA THR A 36 1.21 2.98 -8.50
C THR A 36 2.14 2.88 -7.30
N PHE A 37 3.31 2.29 -7.48
CA PHE A 37 4.32 2.24 -6.43
C PHE A 37 4.73 3.63 -5.95
N GLY A 38 5.04 4.56 -6.86
CA GLY A 38 5.48 5.91 -6.50
C GLY A 38 4.42 6.69 -5.74
N ARG A 39 3.15 6.56 -6.14
CA ARG A 39 2.00 7.13 -5.43
C ARG A 39 1.86 6.58 -4.03
N ASN A 40 1.96 5.26 -3.87
CA ASN A 40 1.87 4.63 -2.55
C ASN A 40 3.05 5.05 -1.67
N ALA A 41 4.26 5.03 -2.22
CA ALA A 41 5.50 5.33 -1.53
C ALA A 41 5.56 6.76 -1.00
N GLU A 42 5.10 7.74 -1.78
CA GLU A 42 5.02 9.15 -1.35
C GLU A 42 4.08 9.34 -0.13
N ILE A 43 2.97 8.59 -0.08
CA ILE A 43 2.07 8.66 1.09
C ILE A 43 2.69 7.96 2.31
N VAL A 44 3.37 6.83 2.08
CA VAL A 44 4.01 6.05 3.13
C VAL A 44 5.17 6.84 3.76
N ASP A 45 5.97 7.54 2.94
CA ASP A 45 7.10 8.35 3.41
C ASP A 45 6.74 9.79 3.80
N GLU A 46 5.45 10.11 3.79
CA GLU A 46 4.91 11.41 4.22
C GLU A 46 5.46 12.58 3.38
N GLY A 47 5.64 12.34 2.08
CA GLY A 47 6.09 13.33 1.12
C GLY A 47 7.57 13.68 1.26
N ARG A 48 8.37 12.85 1.95
CA ARG A 48 9.83 13.06 2.06
C ARG A 48 10.49 12.99 0.68
N ASN A 49 9.98 12.15 -0.20
CA ASN A 49 10.36 12.11 -1.61
C ASN A 49 9.10 12.20 -2.48
N SER A 50 9.23 12.83 -3.63
CA SER A 50 8.11 12.91 -4.58
C SER A 50 7.81 11.55 -5.23
N CYS A 51 6.58 11.34 -5.67
CA CYS A 51 6.19 10.20 -6.51
C CYS A 51 7.13 10.03 -7.71
N LEU A 52 7.57 11.12 -8.34
CA LEU A 52 8.52 11.05 -9.46
C LEU A 52 9.87 10.45 -9.04
N SER A 53 10.39 10.83 -7.88
CA SER A 53 11.63 10.27 -7.33
C SER A 53 11.50 8.76 -7.11
N HIS A 54 10.40 8.31 -6.51
CA HIS A 54 10.11 6.88 -6.33
C HIS A 54 9.95 6.14 -7.67
N CYS A 55 9.27 6.75 -8.65
CA CYS A 55 9.11 6.18 -9.99
C CYS A 55 10.46 5.97 -10.68
N ILE A 56 11.37 6.95 -10.60
CA ILE A 56 12.71 6.87 -11.19
C ILE A 56 13.51 5.75 -10.52
N VAL A 57 13.57 5.72 -9.19
CA VAL A 57 14.30 4.67 -8.46
C VAL A 57 13.73 3.28 -8.76
N TYR A 58 12.40 3.14 -8.75
CA TYR A 58 11.74 1.88 -9.08
C TYR A 58 12.03 1.45 -10.52
N GLY A 59 11.97 2.37 -11.48
CA GLY A 59 12.28 2.11 -12.89
C GLY A 59 13.74 1.69 -13.10
N LEU A 60 14.69 2.33 -12.43
CA LEU A 60 16.10 1.93 -12.47
C LEU A 60 16.29 0.52 -11.91
N LEU A 61 15.68 0.21 -10.76
CA LEU A 61 15.74 -1.13 -10.16
C LEU A 61 15.04 -2.20 -11.00
N TRP A 62 14.02 -1.82 -11.78
CA TRP A 62 13.36 -2.72 -12.71
C TRP A 62 14.32 -3.26 -13.79
N THR A 63 15.25 -2.42 -14.27
CA THR A 63 16.23 -2.81 -15.31
C THR A 63 17.15 -3.96 -14.90
N ILE A 64 17.34 -4.15 -13.59
CA ILE A 64 18.16 -5.20 -13.00
C ILE A 64 17.32 -6.23 -12.22
N HIS A 65 15.99 -6.18 -12.35
CA HIS A 65 15.03 -7.07 -11.66
C HIS A 65 15.10 -7.06 -10.12
N CYS A 66 15.50 -5.93 -9.52
CA CYS A 66 15.59 -5.73 -8.07
C CYS A 66 14.51 -4.79 -7.49
N GLN A 67 13.51 -4.41 -8.30
CA GLN A 67 12.43 -3.51 -7.88
C GLN A 67 11.64 -4.05 -6.68
N TRP A 68 11.51 -5.38 -6.57
CA TRP A 68 10.72 -6.05 -5.53
C TRP A 68 11.31 -5.80 -4.13
N ILE A 69 12.63 -5.58 -4.01
CA ILE A 69 13.28 -5.23 -2.73
C ILE A 69 12.80 -3.86 -2.26
N TYR A 70 12.74 -2.91 -3.18
CA TYR A 70 12.30 -1.55 -2.88
C TYR A 70 10.82 -1.53 -2.50
N SER A 71 9.97 -2.22 -3.25
CA SER A 71 8.55 -2.30 -2.90
C SER A 71 8.27 -3.08 -1.62
N CYS A 72 8.99 -4.17 -1.36
CA CYS A 72 8.94 -4.89 -0.09
C CYS A 72 9.20 -3.95 1.10
N THR A 73 10.24 -3.12 1.01
CA THR A 73 10.60 -2.18 2.07
C THR A 73 9.48 -1.18 2.35
N TYR A 74 8.81 -0.67 1.31
CA TYR A 74 7.70 0.27 1.47
C TYR A 74 6.42 -0.40 1.97
N ARG A 75 6.17 -1.64 1.58
CA ARG A 75 5.09 -2.45 2.14
C ARG A 75 5.30 -2.66 3.64
N GLN A 76 6.51 -3.01 4.06
CA GLN A 76 6.86 -3.13 5.47
C GLN A 76 6.58 -1.83 6.23
N ARG A 77 7.04 -0.68 5.71
CA ARG A 77 6.77 0.63 6.31
C ARG A 77 5.28 0.95 6.41
N LEU A 78 4.50 0.64 5.36
CA LEU A 78 3.05 0.81 5.36
C LEU A 78 2.41 0.01 6.51
N ARG A 79 2.85 -1.24 6.69
CA ARG A 79 2.33 -2.13 7.74
C ARG A 79 2.70 -1.67 9.13
N GLU A 80 3.96 -1.28 9.33
CA GLU A 80 4.43 -0.71 10.60
C GLU A 80 3.63 0.55 10.95
N LYS A 81 3.36 1.41 9.97
CA LYS A 81 2.57 2.64 10.14
C LYS A 81 1.13 2.37 10.59
N PHE A 82 0.51 1.30 10.10
CA PHE A 82 -0.89 0.99 10.39
C PHE A 82 -1.10 -0.25 11.28
N GLY A 83 -0.03 -0.84 11.83
CA GLY A 83 -0.10 -2.05 12.66
C GLY A 83 -0.65 -3.30 11.95
N LEU A 84 -0.40 -3.46 10.64
CA LEU A 84 -0.99 -4.51 9.82
C LEU A 84 -0.22 -5.85 9.89
N PRO A 85 -0.91 -7.02 9.82
CA PRO A 85 -0.30 -8.35 9.91
C PRO A 85 0.35 -8.81 8.60
N GLU A 86 1.39 -9.67 8.70
CA GLU A 86 2.03 -10.36 7.55
C GLU A 86 1.04 -11.31 6.89
N GLU A 87 0.63 -11.00 5.67
CA GLU A 87 -0.29 -11.82 4.88
C GLU A 87 0.02 -11.69 3.39
N PRO A 88 -0.02 -12.80 2.62
CA PRO A 88 -0.10 -14.21 3.03
C PRO A 88 1.26 -14.83 3.42
N CYS A 89 2.35 -14.15 3.08
CA CYS A 89 3.73 -14.45 3.46
C CYS A 89 4.44 -13.12 3.74
N GLY A 90 5.74 -13.15 4.10
CA GLY A 90 6.51 -11.93 4.31
C GLY A 90 6.52 -11.01 3.08
N ASP A 91 6.69 -9.70 3.31
CA ASP A 91 6.45 -8.65 2.29
C ASP A 91 7.26 -8.83 1.00
N CYS A 92 8.47 -9.38 1.11
CA CYS A 92 9.34 -9.62 -0.04
C CYS A 92 8.85 -10.79 -0.90
N CYS A 93 8.32 -11.85 -0.27
CA CYS A 93 7.66 -12.95 -0.98
C CYS A 93 6.42 -12.43 -1.73
N VAL A 94 5.63 -11.57 -1.09
CA VAL A 94 4.44 -10.97 -1.70
C VAL A 94 4.79 -10.11 -2.92
N HIS A 95 5.80 -9.25 -2.83
CA HIS A 95 6.21 -8.42 -3.98
C HIS A 95 6.91 -9.21 -5.09
N PHE A 96 7.60 -10.29 -4.74
CA PHE A 96 8.26 -11.16 -5.72
C PHE A 96 7.26 -11.98 -6.54
N PHE A 97 6.27 -12.62 -5.89
CA PHE A 97 5.29 -13.49 -6.58
C PHE A 97 4.04 -12.75 -7.05
N CYS A 98 3.63 -11.70 -6.35
CA CYS A 98 2.33 -11.04 -6.51
C CYS A 98 2.46 -9.50 -6.59
N GLY A 99 3.56 -8.98 -7.12
CA GLY A 99 3.88 -7.53 -7.14
C GLY A 99 2.72 -6.61 -7.53
N PRO A 100 2.06 -6.79 -8.70
CA PRO A 100 0.93 -5.95 -9.10
C PRO A 100 -0.24 -5.98 -8.12
N PHE A 101 -0.57 -7.17 -7.60
CA PHE A 101 -1.64 -7.33 -6.61
C PHE A 101 -1.28 -6.69 -5.28
N ALA A 102 -0.02 -6.79 -4.86
CA ALA A 102 0.51 -6.14 -3.66
C ALA A 102 0.37 -4.62 -3.74
N LEU A 103 0.78 -4.02 -4.86
CA LEU A 103 0.66 -2.58 -5.10
C LEU A 103 -0.80 -2.11 -5.10
N CYS A 104 -1.72 -2.89 -5.67
CA CYS A 104 -3.14 -2.57 -5.63
C CYS A 104 -3.75 -2.69 -4.23
N GLN A 105 -3.36 -3.71 -3.45
CA GLN A 105 -3.78 -3.86 -2.06
C GLN A 105 -3.31 -2.67 -1.22
N GLU A 106 -2.05 -2.26 -1.36
CA GLU A 106 -1.47 -1.10 -0.68
C GLU A 106 -2.18 0.20 -1.06
N HIS A 107 -2.49 0.39 -2.34
CA HIS A 107 -3.20 1.57 -2.82
C HIS A 107 -4.62 1.64 -2.25
N ALA A 108 -5.31 0.50 -2.19
CA ALA A 108 -6.63 0.38 -1.59
C ALA A 108 -6.60 0.65 -0.08
N GLU A 109 -5.58 0.15 0.61
CA GLU A 109 -5.38 0.39 2.04
C GLU A 109 -5.19 1.87 2.33
N LEU A 110 -4.36 2.56 1.54
CA LEU A 110 -4.18 4.00 1.68
C LEU A 110 -5.51 4.75 1.48
N LYS A 111 -6.31 4.36 0.47
CA LYS A 111 -7.65 4.91 0.26
C LYS A 111 -8.58 4.67 1.44
N SER A 112 -8.62 3.46 2.00
CA SER A 112 -9.48 3.14 3.15
C SER A 112 -9.07 3.91 4.40
N ARG A 113 -7.80 4.27 4.54
CA ARG A 113 -7.28 5.10 5.64
C ARG A 113 -7.47 6.60 5.42
N GLY A 114 -8.15 7.01 4.34
CA GLY A 114 -8.51 8.40 4.06
C GLY A 114 -7.46 9.18 3.26
N PHE A 115 -6.47 8.50 2.68
CA PHE A 115 -5.53 9.13 1.75
C PHE A 115 -6.04 9.07 0.31
N ASP A 116 -5.58 10.00 -0.52
CA ASP A 116 -5.77 9.95 -1.97
C ASP A 116 -4.39 9.85 -2.63
N PRO A 117 -3.88 8.62 -2.90
CA PRO A 117 -2.52 8.47 -3.42
C PRO A 117 -2.34 9.09 -4.81
N SER A 118 -3.42 9.39 -5.54
CA SER A 118 -3.31 10.08 -6.84
C SER A 118 -2.98 11.57 -6.71
N LYS A 119 -3.26 12.17 -5.55
CA LYS A 119 -2.94 13.58 -5.24
C LYS A 119 -1.59 13.76 -4.55
N GLY A 120 -0.95 12.66 -4.14
CA GLY A 120 0.28 12.71 -3.36
C GLY A 120 0.04 13.10 -1.90
N TRP A 121 1.12 13.36 -1.17
CA TRP A 121 1.03 13.67 0.25
C TRP A 121 0.64 15.14 0.48
N ILE A 122 -0.53 15.35 1.08
CA ILE A 122 -1.06 16.69 1.43
C ILE A 122 -1.17 16.90 2.95
N GLY A 123 -0.62 15.98 3.74
CA GLY A 123 -0.73 15.94 5.20
C GLY A 123 -1.51 14.72 5.72
N PRO A 124 -1.60 14.58 7.06
CA PRO A 124 -2.33 13.49 7.68
C PRO A 124 -3.83 13.56 7.34
N PRO A 125 -4.55 12.42 7.29
CA PRO A 125 -5.96 12.39 6.96
C PRO A 125 -6.74 13.22 7.98
N THR A 126 -7.63 14.08 7.49
CA THR A 126 -8.51 14.89 8.35
C THR A 126 -9.59 14.03 9.03
N ALA A 127 -9.79 12.81 8.55
CA ALA A 127 -10.72 11.82 9.11
C ALA A 127 -9.96 10.73 9.87
N ALA A 128 -10.50 10.29 11.00
CA ALA A 128 -9.96 9.14 11.74
C ALA A 128 -9.86 7.91 10.82
N PRO A 129 -8.81 7.07 10.94
CA PRO A 129 -8.68 5.85 10.15
C PRO A 129 -9.97 5.03 10.22
N GLN A 130 -10.63 4.85 9.07
CA GLN A 130 -11.80 3.99 9.00
C GLN A 130 -11.31 2.56 9.24
N VAL A 131 -11.74 1.95 10.34
CA VAL A 131 -11.54 0.51 10.55
C VAL A 131 -12.42 -0.18 9.51
N PRO A 132 -11.85 -0.93 8.55
CA PRO A 132 -12.67 -1.66 7.58
C PRO A 132 -13.61 -2.59 8.35
N PRO A 133 -14.90 -2.68 7.98
CA PRO A 133 -15.79 -3.68 8.57
C PRO A 133 -15.15 -5.05 8.34
N SER A 134 -15.01 -5.81 9.42
CA SER A 134 -14.49 -7.19 9.41
C SER A 134 -15.13 -7.96 8.26
N MET A 135 -14.34 -8.38 7.27
CA MET A 135 -14.79 -9.39 6.32
C MET A 135 -14.83 -10.72 7.09
N THR A 136 -16.01 -11.05 7.60
CA THR A 136 -16.32 -12.39 8.06
C THR A 136 -16.19 -13.30 6.84
N LYS A 137 -15.18 -14.17 6.83
CA LYS A 137 -15.15 -15.32 5.93
C LYS A 137 -14.63 -16.53 6.68
#